data_AF-A0A1P8KLN4-F1
#
_entry.id   AF-A0A1P8KLN4-F1
#
_cell.length_a   1.000
_cell.length_b   1.000
_cell.length_c   1.000
_cell.angle_alpha   90.00
_cell.angle_beta   90.00
_cell.angle_gamma   90.00
#
_symmetry.space_group_name_H-M   'P 1'
#
loop_
_entity.id
_entity.type
_entity.pdbx_description
1 polymer ?
#
loop_
_entity_poly.entity_id
_entity_poly.type
_entity_poly.pdbx_seq_one_letter_code
_entity_poly.pdbx_strand_id
1 'polypeptide(L)'
;MELYNEFEPAFGLIGKAYNLFDKWQTKKHVDVVTSFHRNILDGEETEERINYEKENIQVNQDDYFTLLKFAIADDEEQKTDIYSNIYKYIRDHQNIEKREKNRIIRITKALPFSAIELLPEIYVYNKFDNLDKDIKLYLSTLANNFNFAFEINLFIQYGLFVEESIVGQDKRIQITELLNKMTEIFFKKNELTPEFLDISKKEKRGKIILTYDLEDNKNINKLKSIFFQSKLDVISEVNFETNLNGIIQNIAFLFTKKPLSNQTINILKKNLRRNNKIIKVTFDKDAIDPIPEIGNELIFLNNKSCIDAFIDSIVIE
;
A
#
# COMPACT_ATOMS: atom_id res chain seq x y z
N MET A 1 -16.96 -32.55 26.90
CA MET A 1 -17.37 -31.36 27.68
C MET A 1 -16.54 -31.14 28.96
N GLU A 2 -15.54 -31.97 29.29
CA GLU A 2 -14.79 -31.86 30.56
C GLU A 2 -13.35 -31.32 30.43
N LEU A 3 -12.89 -30.94 29.22
CA LEU A 3 -11.52 -30.42 29.01
C LEU A 3 -11.39 -28.89 29.04
N TYR A 4 -12.50 -28.15 29.14
CA TYR A 4 -12.51 -26.68 29.02
C TYR A 4 -12.41 -25.92 30.35
N ASN A 5 -12.33 -26.60 31.49
CA ASN A 5 -12.46 -25.95 32.80
C ASN A 5 -11.12 -25.52 33.47
N GLU A 6 -9.96 -25.81 32.87
CA GLU A 6 -8.65 -25.46 33.47
C GLU A 6 -7.82 -24.42 32.68
N PHE A 7 -8.34 -23.91 31.57
CA PHE A 7 -7.64 -22.93 30.75
C PHE A 7 -8.26 -21.53 30.84
N GLU A 8 -7.45 -20.57 31.33
CA GLU A 8 -7.31 -19.17 30.86
C GLU A 8 -8.46 -18.16 30.99
N PRO A 9 -8.17 -16.83 31.09
CA PRO A 9 -9.21 -15.81 31.22
C PRO A 9 -10.08 -15.65 29.95
N ALA A 10 -9.54 -15.83 28.74
CA ALA A 10 -10.32 -15.78 27.50
C ALA A 10 -11.14 -17.07 27.27
N PHE A 11 -10.56 -18.25 27.47
CA PHE A 11 -11.24 -19.54 27.35
C PHE A 11 -12.34 -19.74 28.40
N GLY A 12 -12.14 -19.24 29.63
CA GLY A 12 -13.19 -19.23 30.65
C GLY A 12 -14.45 -18.46 30.21
N LEU A 13 -14.31 -17.43 29.35
CA LEU A 13 -15.44 -16.71 28.77
C LEU A 13 -16.07 -17.46 27.60
N ILE A 14 -15.29 -18.21 26.84
CA ILE A 14 -15.78 -19.14 25.81
C ILE A 14 -16.71 -20.16 26.47
N GLY A 15 -16.26 -20.85 27.52
CA GLY A 15 -17.08 -21.82 28.27
C GLY A 15 -18.36 -21.21 28.85
N LYS A 16 -18.28 -20.00 29.44
CA LYS A 16 -19.46 -19.26 29.92
C LYS A 16 -20.43 -18.87 28.81
N ALA A 17 -19.92 -18.47 27.65
CA ALA A 17 -20.76 -18.13 26.51
C ALA A 17 -21.57 -19.34 26.02
N TYR A 18 -20.92 -20.50 25.85
CA TYR A 18 -21.61 -21.74 25.44
C TYR A 18 -22.77 -22.08 26.39
N ASN A 19 -22.56 -21.99 27.71
CA ASN A 19 -23.60 -22.27 28.70
C ASN A 19 -24.79 -21.28 28.68
N LEU A 20 -24.57 -20.03 28.25
CA LEU A 20 -25.62 -19.00 28.17
C LEU A 20 -26.51 -19.16 26.92
N PHE A 21 -26.00 -19.74 25.84
CA PHE A 21 -26.69 -19.82 24.55
C PHE A 21 -27.39 -21.16 24.26
N ASP A 22 -27.24 -22.17 25.11
CA ASP A 22 -27.77 -23.55 24.93
C ASP A 22 -29.30 -23.66 24.71
N LYS A 23 -30.08 -22.60 24.96
CA LYS A 23 -31.54 -22.60 24.75
C LYS A 23 -32.02 -22.13 23.36
N TRP A 24 -31.15 -21.56 22.51
CA TRP A 24 -31.55 -20.87 21.26
C TRP A 24 -30.55 -21.04 20.10
N GLN A 25 -29.96 -22.23 19.92
CA GLN A 25 -28.96 -22.46 18.88
C GLN A 25 -29.59 -22.84 17.54
N THR A 26 -29.56 -21.92 16.58
CA THR A 26 -29.66 -22.26 15.14
C THR A 26 -28.29 -22.72 14.65
N LYS A 27 -28.25 -23.49 13.55
CA LYS A 27 -26.97 -23.88 12.93
C LYS A 27 -26.09 -22.66 12.62
N LYS A 28 -26.69 -21.57 12.11
CA LYS A 28 -26.03 -20.28 11.89
C LYS A 28 -25.34 -19.73 13.15
N HIS A 29 -26.04 -19.73 14.29
CA HIS A 29 -25.44 -19.24 15.55
C HIS A 29 -24.22 -20.07 15.98
N VAL A 30 -24.31 -21.41 15.85
CA VAL A 30 -23.20 -22.30 16.20
C VAL A 30 -21.98 -22.02 15.32
N ASP A 31 -22.20 -21.85 14.01
CA ASP A 31 -21.12 -21.57 13.05
C ASP A 31 -20.45 -20.22 13.34
N VAL A 32 -21.24 -19.16 13.60
CA VAL A 32 -20.72 -17.83 13.96
C VAL A 32 -19.93 -17.86 15.27
N VAL A 33 -20.48 -18.45 16.33
CA VAL A 33 -19.79 -18.55 17.63
C VAL A 33 -18.48 -19.32 17.48
N THR A 34 -18.50 -20.44 16.76
CA THR A 34 -17.32 -21.25 16.51
C THR A 34 -16.25 -20.49 15.71
N SER A 35 -16.64 -19.75 14.66
CA SER A 35 -15.68 -18.94 13.87
C SER A 35 -15.07 -17.83 14.72
N PHE A 36 -15.90 -17.11 15.48
CA PHE A 36 -15.46 -16.05 16.37
C PHE A 36 -14.40 -16.54 17.36
N HIS A 37 -14.64 -17.69 18.00
CA HIS A 37 -13.69 -18.30 18.94
C HIS A 37 -12.42 -18.79 18.26
N ARG A 38 -12.54 -19.52 17.15
CA ARG A 38 -11.37 -19.99 16.39
C ARG A 38 -10.46 -18.84 15.97
N ASN A 39 -11.04 -17.73 15.51
CA ASN A 39 -10.25 -16.59 15.09
C ASN A 39 -9.56 -15.90 16.28
N ILE A 40 -10.19 -15.77 17.45
CA ILE A 40 -9.53 -15.21 18.65
C ILE A 40 -8.27 -15.99 19.03
N LEU A 41 -8.30 -17.32 18.86
CA LEU A 41 -7.23 -18.21 19.27
C LEU A 41 -6.11 -18.34 18.24
N ASP A 42 -6.22 -17.66 17.09
CA ASP A 42 -5.29 -17.72 15.96
C ASP A 42 -4.89 -19.16 15.53
N GLY A 43 -5.69 -20.18 15.92
CA GLY A 43 -5.45 -21.59 15.64
C GLY A 43 -4.37 -22.28 16.48
N GLU A 44 -3.66 -21.60 17.38
CA GLU A 44 -2.57 -22.19 18.18
C GLU A 44 -2.69 -21.90 19.69
N GLU A 45 -3.12 -22.90 20.44
CA GLU A 45 -3.09 -22.96 21.91
C GLU A 45 -1.69 -23.37 22.39
N THR A 46 -0.72 -22.46 22.38
CA THR A 46 0.60 -22.74 22.97
C THR A 46 0.63 -22.36 24.46
N GLU A 47 1.28 -23.18 25.30
CA GLU A 47 1.44 -22.89 26.73
C GLU A 47 2.12 -21.53 27.00
N GLU A 48 3.02 -21.08 26.11
CA GLU A 48 3.63 -19.74 26.21
C GLU A 48 2.62 -18.61 26.01
N ARG A 49 1.74 -18.72 25.00
CA ARG A 49 0.69 -17.73 24.74
C ARG A 49 -0.26 -17.67 25.92
N ILE A 50 -0.66 -18.84 26.41
CA ILE A 50 -1.51 -19.06 27.58
C ILE A 50 -0.95 -18.33 28.80
N ASN A 51 0.30 -18.63 29.17
CA ASN A 51 0.93 -18.01 30.33
C ASN A 51 1.10 -16.49 30.16
N TYR A 52 1.41 -16.01 28.95
CA TYR A 52 1.44 -14.58 28.65
C TYR A 52 0.08 -13.90 28.86
N GLU A 53 -1.02 -14.50 28.37
CA GLU A 53 -2.37 -13.92 28.53
C GLU A 53 -2.79 -13.88 30.02
N LYS A 54 -2.50 -14.93 30.80
CA LYS A 54 -2.78 -14.95 32.24
C LYS A 54 -2.07 -13.85 33.03
N GLU A 55 -0.82 -13.59 32.69
CA GLU A 55 0.02 -12.63 33.43
C GLU A 55 -0.19 -11.18 32.98
N ASN A 56 -0.51 -10.96 31.69
CA ASN A 56 -0.44 -9.63 31.08
C ASN A 56 -1.77 -9.12 30.51
N ILE A 57 -2.79 -9.96 30.35
CA ILE A 57 -4.06 -9.57 29.72
C ILE A 57 -5.22 -9.69 30.70
N GLN A 58 -5.74 -8.55 31.17
CA GLN A 58 -7.02 -8.51 31.87
C GLN A 58 -8.17 -8.51 30.88
N VAL A 59 -8.86 -9.65 30.73
CA VAL A 59 -9.95 -9.75 29.78
C VAL A 59 -11.20 -9.02 30.29
N ASN A 60 -11.64 -8.00 29.54
CA ASN A 60 -12.91 -7.32 29.81
C ASN A 60 -14.09 -8.13 29.25
N GLN A 61 -14.88 -8.71 30.14
CA GLN A 61 -16.02 -9.57 29.81
C GLN A 61 -17.08 -8.83 28.99
N ASP A 62 -17.31 -7.56 29.29
CA ASP A 62 -18.34 -6.76 28.61
C ASP A 62 -17.98 -6.53 27.14
N ASP A 63 -16.71 -6.25 26.84
CA ASP A 63 -16.22 -6.04 25.47
C ASP A 63 -16.35 -7.35 24.66
N TYR A 64 -16.00 -8.49 25.26
CA TYR A 64 -16.13 -9.82 24.65
C TYR A 64 -17.59 -10.16 24.32
N PHE A 65 -18.50 -10.11 25.30
CA PHE A 65 -19.90 -10.48 25.08
C PHE A 65 -20.62 -9.51 24.14
N THR A 66 -20.23 -8.23 24.16
CA THR A 66 -20.78 -7.23 23.25
C THR A 66 -20.42 -7.54 21.79
N LEU A 67 -19.14 -7.82 21.51
CA LEU A 67 -18.68 -8.12 20.15
C LEU A 67 -19.20 -9.47 19.65
N LEU A 68 -19.23 -10.50 20.51
CA LEU A 68 -19.84 -11.79 20.18
C LEU A 68 -21.32 -11.63 19.86
N LYS A 69 -22.07 -10.84 20.64
CA LYS A 69 -23.47 -10.55 20.36
C LYS A 69 -23.65 -9.83 19.02
N PHE A 70 -22.76 -8.90 18.66
CA PHE A 70 -22.81 -8.26 17.35
C PHE A 70 -22.52 -9.24 16.22
N ALA A 71 -21.53 -10.13 16.35
CA ALA A 71 -21.28 -11.16 15.37
C ALA A 71 -22.50 -12.08 15.16
N ILE A 72 -23.16 -12.52 16.24
CA ILE A 72 -24.35 -13.37 16.17
C ILE A 72 -25.53 -12.67 15.49
N ALA A 73 -25.71 -11.37 15.77
CA ALA A 73 -26.83 -10.59 15.27
C ALA A 73 -26.60 -10.00 13.87
N ASP A 74 -25.38 -10.08 13.33
CA ASP A 74 -25.06 -9.58 12.00
C ASP A 74 -25.59 -10.56 10.93
N ASP A 75 -26.18 -9.99 9.88
CA ASP A 75 -26.67 -10.80 8.76
C ASP A 75 -25.53 -11.22 7.83
N GLU A 76 -24.42 -10.47 7.82
CA GLU A 76 -23.22 -10.73 7.03
C GLU A 76 -22.23 -11.60 7.81
N GLU A 77 -22.29 -12.92 7.61
CA GLU A 77 -21.47 -13.91 8.34
C GLU A 77 -19.96 -13.61 8.28
N GLN A 78 -19.50 -13.03 7.17
CA GLN A 78 -18.09 -12.64 6.95
C GLN A 78 -17.60 -11.60 7.97
N LYS A 79 -18.49 -10.82 8.58
CA LYS A 79 -18.12 -9.83 9.61
C LYS A 79 -17.77 -10.46 10.95
N THR A 80 -18.02 -11.75 11.15
CA THR A 80 -17.63 -12.49 12.36
C THR A 80 -16.13 -12.39 12.63
N ASP A 81 -15.31 -12.50 11.58
CA ASP A 81 -13.85 -12.41 11.68
C ASP A 81 -13.41 -10.97 12.00
N ILE A 82 -14.14 -9.98 11.48
CA ILE A 82 -13.92 -8.57 11.78
C ILE A 82 -14.19 -8.27 13.27
N TYR A 83 -15.32 -8.73 13.81
CA TYR A 83 -15.65 -8.53 15.22
C TYR A 83 -14.66 -9.22 16.17
N SER A 84 -14.16 -10.40 15.80
CA SER A 84 -13.14 -11.11 16.59
C SER A 84 -11.76 -10.43 16.50
N ASN A 85 -11.38 -9.87 15.35
CA ASN A 85 -10.16 -9.07 15.22
C ASN A 85 -10.24 -7.75 16.02
N ILE A 86 -11.40 -7.08 16.06
CA ILE A 86 -11.62 -5.92 16.94
C ILE A 86 -11.46 -6.30 18.41
N TYR A 87 -12.00 -7.46 18.82
CA TYR A 87 -11.85 -7.93 20.19
C TYR A 87 -10.37 -8.16 20.52
N LYS A 88 -9.61 -8.84 19.64
CA LYS A 88 -8.16 -9.03 19.79
C LYS A 88 -7.45 -7.68 19.96
N TYR A 89 -7.75 -6.71 19.11
CA TYR A 89 -7.18 -5.37 19.21
C TYR A 89 -7.49 -4.69 20.56
N ILE A 90 -8.75 -4.71 21.02
CA ILE A 90 -9.13 -4.13 22.32
C ILE A 90 -8.44 -4.85 23.49
N ARG A 91 -8.39 -6.19 23.44
CA ARG A 91 -7.74 -7.03 24.44
C ARG A 91 -6.25 -6.68 24.57
N ASP A 92 -5.58 -6.51 23.43
CA ASP A 92 -4.14 -6.24 23.36
C ASP A 92 -3.82 -4.76 23.65
N HIS A 93 -4.80 -3.86 23.58
CA HIS A 93 -4.67 -2.42 23.83
C HIS A 93 -5.53 -1.96 25.02
N GLN A 94 -5.22 -2.45 26.23
CA GLN A 94 -6.06 -2.26 27.42
C GLN A 94 -6.36 -0.79 27.77
N ASN A 95 -5.46 0.13 27.41
CA ASN A 95 -5.56 1.56 27.71
C ASN A 95 -6.32 2.37 26.65
N ILE A 96 -6.91 1.72 25.65
CA ILE A 96 -7.66 2.43 24.60
C ILE A 96 -8.89 3.15 25.18
N GLU A 97 -9.06 4.41 24.79
CA GLU A 97 -10.16 5.24 25.27
C GLU A 97 -11.52 4.67 24.87
N LYS A 98 -12.51 4.76 25.77
CA LYS A 98 -13.90 4.33 25.50
C LYS A 98 -14.49 4.99 24.25
N ARG A 99 -14.16 6.26 24.00
CA ARG A 99 -14.61 7.00 22.81
C ARG A 99 -14.08 6.36 21.52
N GLU A 100 -12.84 5.90 21.54
CA GLU A 100 -12.21 5.23 20.41
C GLU A 100 -12.79 3.83 20.19
N LYS A 101 -12.95 3.02 21.25
CA LYS A 101 -13.64 1.72 21.18
C LYS A 101 -15.02 1.86 20.52
N ASN A 102 -15.82 2.81 21.01
CA ASN A 102 -17.15 3.08 20.47
C ASN A 102 -17.11 3.54 19.01
N ARG A 103 -16.10 4.31 18.61
CA ARG A 103 -15.93 4.74 17.21
C ARG A 103 -15.65 3.53 16.30
N ILE A 104 -14.72 2.66 16.68
CA ILE A 104 -14.36 1.44 15.93
C ILE A 104 -15.60 0.55 15.76
N ILE A 105 -16.28 0.24 16.86
CA ILE A 105 -17.49 -0.60 16.85
C ILE A 105 -18.59 0.03 15.98
N ARG A 106 -18.82 1.34 16.10
CA ARG A 106 -19.85 2.04 15.34
C ARG A 106 -19.57 1.99 13.83
N ILE A 107 -18.32 2.21 13.42
CA ILE A 107 -17.94 2.15 12.00
C ILE A 107 -18.13 0.72 11.49
N THR A 108 -17.64 -0.28 12.21
CA THR A 108 -17.77 -1.71 11.84
C THR A 108 -19.22 -2.11 11.61
N LYS A 109 -20.11 -1.73 12.52
CA LYS A 109 -21.54 -2.05 12.38
C LYS A 109 -22.21 -1.36 11.20
N ALA A 110 -21.73 -0.18 10.83
CA ALA A 110 -22.35 0.62 9.78
C ALA A 110 -21.84 0.29 8.38
N LEU A 111 -20.60 -0.19 8.27
CA LEU A 111 -20.05 -0.60 6.99
C LEU A 111 -20.60 -1.98 6.61
N PRO A 112 -21.15 -2.15 5.39
CA PRO A 112 -21.42 -3.47 4.85
C PRO A 112 -20.10 -4.21 4.61
N PHE A 113 -20.15 -5.53 4.49
CA PHE A 113 -18.96 -6.31 4.17
C PHE A 113 -18.37 -5.93 2.82
N SER A 114 -19.20 -5.55 1.83
CA SER A 114 -18.71 -5.04 0.53
C SER A 114 -17.79 -3.82 0.66
N ALA A 115 -18.05 -2.94 1.62
CA ALA A 115 -17.17 -1.81 1.91
C ALA A 115 -15.91 -2.29 2.64
N ILE A 116 -16.06 -3.16 3.64
CA ILE A 116 -14.92 -3.68 4.41
C ILE A 116 -13.91 -4.41 3.50
N GLU A 117 -14.39 -5.14 2.51
CA GLU A 117 -13.58 -5.90 1.53
C GLU A 117 -12.71 -5.01 0.64
N LEU A 118 -13.04 -3.72 0.46
CA LEU A 118 -12.20 -2.78 -0.29
C LEU A 118 -10.98 -2.30 0.50
N LEU A 119 -11.03 -2.36 1.83
CA LEU A 119 -10.02 -1.75 2.70
C LEU A 119 -8.60 -2.34 2.53
N PRO A 120 -8.40 -3.66 2.36
CA PRO A 120 -7.07 -4.24 2.16
C PRO A 120 -6.37 -3.69 0.91
N GLU A 121 -7.06 -3.62 -0.24
CA GLU A 121 -6.49 -3.14 -1.49
C GLU A 121 -6.11 -1.65 -1.38
N ILE A 122 -7.01 -0.82 -0.85
CA ILE A 122 -6.75 0.61 -0.59
C ILE A 122 -5.52 0.78 0.31
N TYR A 123 -5.42 0.01 1.39
CA TYR A 123 -4.30 0.05 2.32
C TYR A 123 -2.98 -0.34 1.67
N VAL A 124 -2.98 -1.40 0.86
CA VAL A 124 -1.77 -1.87 0.18
C VAL A 124 -1.25 -0.82 -0.80
N TYR A 125 -2.13 -0.22 -1.62
CA TYR A 125 -1.73 0.89 -2.50
C TYR A 125 -1.21 2.12 -1.74
N ASN A 126 -1.70 2.35 -0.53
CA ASN A 126 -1.26 3.48 0.29
C ASN A 126 0.08 3.24 1.00
N LYS A 127 0.38 2.00 1.38
CA LYS A 127 1.54 1.65 2.22
C LYS A 127 2.73 1.10 1.45
N PHE A 128 2.52 0.51 0.27
CA PHE A 128 3.57 -0.13 -0.49
C PHE A 128 3.90 0.68 -1.75
N ASP A 129 5.18 0.96 -1.92
CA ASP A 129 5.68 1.62 -3.13
C ASP A 129 5.84 0.63 -4.30
N ASN A 130 5.91 1.18 -5.52
CA ASN A 130 6.19 0.43 -6.74
C ASN A 130 5.16 -0.66 -7.09
N LEU A 131 3.88 -0.36 -6.91
CA LEU A 131 2.78 -1.20 -7.38
C LEU A 131 2.35 -0.81 -8.80
N ASP A 132 1.64 -1.71 -9.48
CA ASP A 132 1.07 -1.55 -10.83
C ASP A 132 0.31 -0.24 -11.04
N LYS A 133 -0.31 0.32 -9.99
CA LYS A 133 -0.96 1.63 -9.98
C LYS A 133 -0.38 2.55 -8.89
N ASP A 134 -0.42 3.85 -9.17
CA ASP A 134 -0.19 4.87 -8.15
C ASP A 134 -1.45 5.05 -7.30
N ILE A 135 -1.29 5.35 -6.00
CA ILE A 135 -2.43 5.49 -5.11
C ILE A 135 -3.42 6.58 -5.55
N LYS A 136 -2.94 7.71 -6.07
CA LYS A 136 -3.82 8.79 -6.55
C LYS A 136 -4.64 8.34 -7.76
N LEU A 137 -4.01 7.60 -8.68
CA LEU A 137 -4.69 7.04 -9.84
C LEU A 137 -5.72 5.98 -9.43
N TYR A 138 -5.35 5.11 -8.49
CA TYR A 138 -6.24 4.08 -7.95
C TYR A 138 -7.47 4.71 -7.28
N LEU A 139 -7.27 5.67 -6.36
CA LEU A 139 -8.36 6.36 -5.66
C LEU A 139 -9.26 7.16 -6.61
N SER A 140 -8.68 7.82 -7.62
CA SER A 140 -9.46 8.52 -8.65
C SER A 140 -10.35 7.55 -9.42
N THR A 141 -9.81 6.38 -9.80
CA THR A 141 -10.58 5.33 -10.48
C THR A 141 -11.70 4.80 -9.59
N LEU A 142 -11.39 4.56 -8.30
CA LEU A 142 -12.35 4.05 -7.32
C LEU A 142 -13.49 5.05 -7.05
N ALA A 143 -13.15 6.33 -6.84
CA ALA A 143 -14.10 7.39 -6.51
C ALA A 143 -15.10 7.70 -7.62
N ASN A 144 -14.69 7.50 -8.87
CA ASN A 144 -15.49 7.80 -10.07
C ASN A 144 -16.14 6.54 -10.67
N ASN A 145 -15.95 5.37 -10.06
CA ASN A 145 -16.63 4.15 -10.47
C ASN A 145 -18.01 4.06 -9.81
N PHE A 146 -19.06 4.10 -10.63
CA PHE A 146 -20.45 4.06 -10.16
C PHE A 146 -20.77 2.81 -9.32
N ASN A 147 -20.10 1.68 -9.56
CA ASN A 147 -20.32 0.44 -8.82
C ASN A 147 -19.90 0.53 -7.35
N PHE A 148 -19.01 1.47 -7.00
CA PHE A 148 -18.53 1.68 -5.62
C PHE A 148 -19.06 2.98 -5.00
N ALA A 149 -20.00 3.67 -5.66
CA ALA A 149 -20.48 4.97 -5.20
C ALA A 149 -21.08 4.90 -3.78
N PHE A 150 -21.73 3.79 -3.43
CA PHE A 150 -22.29 3.56 -2.11
C PHE A 150 -21.19 3.43 -1.04
N GLU A 151 -20.23 2.55 -1.24
CA GLU A 151 -19.09 2.30 -0.33
C GLU A 151 -18.25 3.56 -0.14
N ILE A 152 -17.96 4.28 -1.23
CA ILE A 152 -17.19 5.53 -1.20
C ILE A 152 -17.90 6.60 -0.36
N ASN A 153 -19.22 6.74 -0.51
CA ASN A 153 -20.00 7.69 0.28
C ASN A 153 -20.03 7.32 1.77
N LEU A 154 -20.11 6.02 2.10
CA LEU A 154 -19.99 5.55 3.49
C LEU A 154 -18.62 5.86 4.06
N PHE A 155 -17.54 5.63 3.31
CA PHE A 155 -16.19 5.96 3.76
C PHE A 155 -16.02 7.45 4.06
N ILE A 156 -16.59 8.34 3.24
CA ILE A 156 -16.60 9.79 3.50
C ILE A 156 -17.43 10.10 4.76
N GLN A 157 -18.64 9.57 4.85
CA GLN A 157 -19.54 9.78 5.99
C GLN A 157 -18.91 9.39 7.34
N TYR A 158 -18.14 8.30 7.37
CA TYR A 158 -17.47 7.82 8.57
C TYR A 158 -16.05 8.38 8.77
N GLY A 159 -15.59 9.29 7.89
CA GLY A 159 -14.30 9.96 8.00
C GLY A 159 -13.09 9.07 7.67
N LEU A 160 -13.31 8.02 6.90
CA LEU A 160 -12.26 7.16 6.34
C LEU A 160 -11.66 7.81 5.08
N PHE A 161 -12.46 8.58 4.36
CA PHE A 161 -12.01 9.48 3.30
C PHE A 161 -12.32 10.94 3.59
N VAL A 162 -11.50 11.83 3.03
CA VAL A 162 -11.80 13.26 2.90
C VAL A 162 -12.03 13.55 1.42
N GLU A 163 -13.18 14.15 1.11
CA GLU A 163 -13.48 14.61 -0.24
C GLU A 163 -12.79 15.95 -0.50
N GLU A 164 -12.04 16.03 -1.60
CA GLU A 164 -11.48 17.28 -2.08
C GLU A 164 -12.53 18.00 -2.94
N SER A 165 -13.02 19.13 -2.45
CA SER A 165 -13.96 19.95 -3.21
C SER A 165 -13.28 20.60 -4.41
N ILE A 166 -13.42 20.01 -5.60
CA ILE A 166 -13.01 20.62 -6.86
C ILE A 166 -14.24 20.91 -7.70
N VAL A 167 -14.57 22.20 -7.84
CA VAL A 167 -15.72 22.64 -8.63
C VAL A 167 -15.51 22.25 -10.09
N GLY A 168 -16.45 21.46 -10.64
CA GLY A 168 -16.49 21.11 -12.06
C GLY A 168 -15.54 20.01 -12.51
N GLN A 169 -14.99 19.21 -11.59
CA GLN A 169 -14.16 18.04 -11.92
C GLN A 169 -14.69 16.76 -11.28
N ASP A 170 -14.15 15.63 -11.75
CA ASP A 170 -14.32 14.30 -11.18
C ASP A 170 -14.03 14.29 -9.67
N LYS A 171 -14.74 13.44 -8.94
CA LYS A 171 -14.63 13.32 -7.49
C LYS A 171 -13.21 12.91 -7.11
N ARG A 172 -12.60 13.64 -6.17
CA ARG A 172 -11.30 13.31 -5.60
C ARG A 172 -11.41 13.06 -4.11
N ILE A 173 -10.72 12.02 -3.65
CA ILE A 173 -10.74 11.56 -2.27
C ILE A 173 -9.31 11.36 -1.77
N GLN A 174 -9.09 11.62 -0.49
CA GLN A 174 -7.85 11.32 0.22
C GLN A 174 -8.10 10.32 1.35
N ILE A 175 -7.12 9.44 1.58
CA ILE A 175 -7.12 8.46 2.67
C ILE A 175 -6.83 9.17 3.99
N THR A 176 -7.59 8.85 5.04
CA THR A 176 -7.30 9.33 6.39
C THR A 176 -6.48 8.31 7.19
N GLU A 177 -5.82 8.77 8.25
CA GLU A 177 -5.16 7.87 9.22
C GLU A 177 -6.15 6.87 9.85
N LEU A 178 -7.42 7.28 10.00
CA LEU A 178 -8.46 6.39 10.49
C LEU A 178 -8.65 5.18 9.58
N LEU A 179 -8.62 5.35 8.26
CA LEU A 179 -8.76 4.22 7.34
C LEU A 179 -7.65 3.21 7.59
N ASN A 180 -6.39 3.65 7.61
CA ASN A 180 -5.25 2.76 7.84
C ASN A 180 -5.39 2.02 9.18
N LYS A 181 -5.74 2.75 10.24
CA LYS A 181 -5.95 2.18 11.57
C LYS A 181 -7.08 1.15 11.58
N MET A 182 -8.21 1.45 10.95
CA MET A 182 -9.35 0.52 10.88
C MET A 182 -8.98 -0.73 10.07
N THR A 183 -8.26 -0.58 8.95
CA THR A 183 -7.79 -1.73 8.16
C THR A 183 -6.86 -2.63 8.96
N GLU A 184 -5.90 -2.06 9.69
CA GLU A 184 -4.97 -2.82 10.55
C GLU A 184 -5.68 -3.52 11.73
N ILE A 185 -6.83 -3.00 12.19
CA ILE A 185 -7.66 -3.64 13.21
C ILE A 185 -8.50 -4.78 12.60
N PHE A 186 -8.98 -4.60 11.37
CA PHE A 186 -9.93 -5.51 10.73
C PHE A 186 -9.27 -6.76 10.15
N PHE A 187 -8.02 -6.67 9.72
CA PHE A 187 -7.34 -7.71 8.96
C PHE A 187 -6.01 -8.13 9.60
N LYS A 188 -5.61 -9.37 9.37
CA LYS A 188 -4.31 -9.90 9.78
C LYS A 188 -3.21 -9.31 8.90
N LYS A 189 -2.00 -9.19 9.45
CA LYS A 189 -0.85 -8.59 8.72
C LYS A 189 -0.52 -9.27 7.40
N ASN A 190 -0.70 -10.59 7.30
CA ASN A 190 -0.47 -11.34 6.06
C ASN A 190 -1.51 -11.04 4.98
N GLU A 191 -2.74 -10.69 5.36
CA GLU A 191 -3.83 -10.30 4.44
C GLU A 191 -3.61 -8.90 3.84
N LEU A 192 -2.76 -8.10 4.47
CA LEU A 192 -2.41 -6.72 4.07
C LEU A 192 -1.09 -6.67 3.29
N THR A 193 -0.89 -7.62 2.38
CA THR A 193 0.30 -7.69 1.53
C THR A 193 -0.07 -7.69 0.04
N PRO A 194 0.76 -7.09 -0.83
CA PRO A 194 0.55 -7.18 -2.28
C PRO A 194 0.40 -8.62 -2.77
N GLU A 195 1.20 -9.53 -2.21
CA GLU A 195 1.21 -10.94 -2.60
C GLU A 195 -0.11 -11.65 -2.26
N PHE A 196 -0.71 -11.34 -1.10
CA PHE A 196 -1.99 -11.94 -0.71
C PHE A 196 -3.15 -11.46 -1.59
N LEU A 197 -3.10 -10.20 -2.03
CA LEU A 197 -4.14 -9.58 -2.86
C LEU A 197 -3.91 -9.73 -4.37
N ASP A 198 -2.89 -10.51 -4.79
CA ASP A 198 -2.49 -10.67 -6.19
C ASP A 198 -2.19 -9.31 -6.90
N ILE A 199 -1.70 -8.33 -6.15
CA ILE A 199 -1.34 -7.01 -6.67
C ILE A 199 0.08 -7.06 -7.22
N SER A 200 0.18 -6.84 -8.53
CA SER A 200 1.46 -6.85 -9.23
C SER A 200 2.34 -5.67 -8.83
N LYS A 201 3.62 -5.93 -8.57
CA LYS A 201 4.63 -4.89 -8.41
C LYS A 201 5.03 -4.36 -9.79
N LYS A 202 5.16 -3.04 -9.95
CA LYS A 202 5.80 -2.44 -11.11
C LYS A 202 7.22 -2.97 -11.22
N GLU A 203 7.54 -3.54 -12.37
CA GLU A 203 8.93 -3.73 -12.76
C GLU A 203 9.59 -2.34 -12.80
N LYS A 204 10.35 -1.92 -11.76
CA LYS A 204 11.03 -0.62 -11.91
C LYS A 204 11.96 -0.70 -13.13
N ARG A 205 11.83 0.18 -14.11
CA ARG A 205 12.69 0.17 -15.31
C ARG A 205 13.78 1.22 -15.15
N GLY A 206 15.00 0.87 -15.54
CA GLY A 206 16.10 1.85 -15.59
C GLY A 206 15.97 2.69 -16.86
N LYS A 207 16.00 4.01 -16.74
CA LYS A 207 16.00 4.93 -17.89
C LYS A 207 17.38 5.56 -18.04
N ILE A 208 17.90 5.62 -19.27
CA ILE A 208 19.03 6.49 -19.62
C ILE A 208 18.54 7.48 -20.67
N ILE A 209 18.45 8.75 -20.27
CA ILE A 209 18.14 9.85 -21.19
C ILE A 209 19.47 10.40 -21.71
N LEU A 210 19.63 10.43 -23.04
CA LEU A 210 20.77 11.01 -23.71
C LEU A 210 20.32 12.25 -24.48
N THR A 211 20.71 13.43 -24.00
CA THR A 211 20.60 14.66 -24.80
C THR A 211 21.79 14.71 -25.74
N TYR A 212 21.51 14.80 -27.03
CA TYR A 212 22.51 14.90 -28.07
C TYR A 212 22.21 16.14 -28.90
N ASP A 213 23.24 16.72 -29.48
CA ASP A 213 23.09 17.69 -30.56
C ASP A 213 23.71 16.97 -31.76
N LEU A 214 22.90 16.48 -32.72
CA LEU A 214 23.26 16.29 -34.15
C LEU A 214 22.36 15.34 -34.96
N GLU A 215 22.21 15.74 -36.22
CA GLU A 215 21.53 15.15 -37.38
C GLU A 215 22.00 13.74 -37.87
N ASP A 216 22.85 13.02 -37.12
CA ASP A 216 23.65 11.90 -37.69
C ASP A 216 23.45 10.53 -37.01
N ASN A 217 22.71 9.64 -37.71
CA ASN A 217 22.42 8.24 -37.37
C ASN A 217 23.65 7.40 -36.96
N LYS A 218 24.87 7.75 -37.40
CA LYS A 218 26.08 7.02 -37.03
C LYS A 218 26.36 7.03 -35.52
N ASN A 219 25.95 8.09 -34.81
CA ASN A 219 26.20 8.23 -33.38
C ASN A 219 25.24 7.37 -32.54
N ILE A 220 24.00 7.15 -33.01
CA ILE A 220 23.00 6.30 -32.37
C ILE A 220 23.47 4.84 -32.36
N ASN A 221 23.98 4.33 -33.49
CA ASN A 221 24.50 2.96 -33.57
C ASN A 221 25.72 2.74 -32.67
N LYS A 222 26.55 3.77 -32.48
CA LYS A 222 27.67 3.75 -31.53
C LYS A 222 27.19 3.73 -30.07
N LEU A 223 26.09 4.41 -29.75
CA LEU A 223 25.48 4.35 -28.41
C LEU A 223 24.88 2.98 -28.13
N LYS A 224 24.13 2.41 -29.08
CA LYS A 224 23.58 1.05 -28.98
C LYS A 224 24.68 0.01 -28.78
N SER A 225 25.81 0.12 -29.46
CA SER A 225 26.94 -0.80 -29.25
C SER A 225 27.58 -0.63 -27.87
N ILE A 226 27.69 0.59 -27.33
CA ILE A 226 28.15 0.84 -25.95
C ILE A 226 27.19 0.21 -24.94
N PHE A 227 25.88 0.33 -25.14
CA PHE A 227 24.88 -0.28 -24.27
C PHE A 227 24.92 -1.81 -24.33
N PHE A 228 24.99 -2.38 -25.53
CA PHE A 228 25.15 -3.82 -25.73
C PHE A 228 26.43 -4.36 -25.05
N GLN A 229 27.56 -3.68 -25.22
CA GLN A 229 28.82 -4.03 -24.54
C GLN A 229 28.71 -3.96 -23.01
N SER A 230 27.84 -3.08 -22.52
CA SER A 230 27.54 -2.91 -21.10
C SER A 230 26.49 -3.90 -20.57
N LYS A 231 26.06 -4.86 -21.41
CA LYS A 231 24.98 -5.83 -21.14
C LYS A 231 23.66 -5.14 -20.77
N LEU A 232 23.36 -4.05 -21.46
CA LEU A 232 22.10 -3.33 -21.32
C LEU A 232 21.23 -3.57 -22.54
N ASP A 233 20.10 -4.22 -22.31
CA ASP A 233 19.09 -4.45 -23.33
C ASP A 233 18.19 -3.21 -23.43
N VAL A 234 18.25 -2.55 -24.58
CA VAL A 234 17.38 -1.42 -24.93
C VAL A 234 16.00 -1.98 -25.29
N ILE A 235 14.98 -1.66 -24.50
CA ILE A 235 13.57 -2.01 -24.77
C ILE A 235 12.97 -1.07 -25.80
N SER A 236 13.21 0.23 -25.64
CA SER A 236 12.55 1.28 -26.41
C SER A 236 13.48 2.47 -26.61
N GLU A 237 13.28 3.16 -27.72
CA GLU A 237 13.97 4.36 -28.14
C GLU A 237 12.92 5.41 -28.49
N VAL A 238 13.02 6.59 -27.89
CA VAL A 238 12.10 7.71 -28.14
C VAL A 238 12.91 8.92 -28.56
N ASN A 239 12.67 9.38 -29.79
CA ASN A 239 13.21 10.63 -30.29
C ASN A 239 12.23 11.77 -29.95
N PHE A 240 12.73 12.86 -29.39
CA PHE A 240 11.90 14.02 -29.04
C PHE A 240 12.68 15.33 -29.17
N GLU A 241 11.99 16.42 -29.49
CA GLU A 241 12.60 17.73 -29.64
C GLU A 241 12.36 18.58 -28.40
N THR A 242 13.36 19.36 -27.99
CA THR A 242 13.21 20.37 -26.92
C THR A 242 13.56 21.74 -27.45
N ASN A 243 12.67 22.72 -27.23
CA ASN A 243 12.88 24.13 -27.57
C ASN A 243 13.42 24.89 -26.35
N LEU A 244 14.71 24.74 -26.08
CA LEU A 244 15.44 25.55 -25.10
C LEU A 244 16.62 26.19 -25.84
N ASN A 245 16.41 27.42 -26.33
CA ASN A 245 17.37 28.21 -27.13
C ASN A 245 17.70 27.65 -28.54
N GLY A 246 16.80 26.86 -29.13
CA GLY A 246 16.95 26.24 -30.45
C GLY A 246 16.26 24.87 -30.49
N ILE A 247 16.12 24.27 -31.68
CA ILE A 247 15.62 22.89 -31.82
C ILE A 247 16.76 21.93 -31.47
N ILE A 248 16.65 21.27 -30.31
CA ILE A 248 17.59 20.22 -29.88
C ILE A 248 16.89 18.87 -30.04
N GLN A 249 17.50 17.94 -30.79
CA GLN A 249 17.01 16.58 -30.94
C GLN A 249 17.52 15.68 -29.82
N ASN A 250 16.62 15.14 -29.01
CA ASN A 250 16.93 14.27 -27.89
C ASN A 250 16.56 12.82 -28.18
N ILE A 251 17.26 11.89 -27.53
CA ILE A 251 16.95 10.46 -27.61
C ILE A 251 16.91 9.88 -26.19
N ALA A 252 15.76 9.36 -25.79
CA ALA A 252 15.62 8.58 -24.57
C ALA A 252 15.71 7.08 -24.88
N PHE A 253 16.53 6.36 -24.11
CA PHE A 253 16.62 4.91 -24.16
C PHE A 253 16.04 4.30 -22.87
N LEU A 254 15.10 3.36 -23.03
CA LEU A 254 14.50 2.58 -21.96
C LEU A 254 15.18 1.21 -21.88
N PHE A 255 15.51 0.73 -20.68
CA PHE A 255 16.21 -0.54 -20.48
C PHE A 255 15.46 -1.50 -19.55
N THR A 256 15.62 -2.81 -19.76
CA THR A 256 15.14 -3.84 -18.82
C THR A 256 16.01 -3.85 -17.58
N LYS A 257 15.37 -4.06 -16.43
CA LYS A 257 15.98 -3.85 -15.12
C LYS A 257 16.91 -4.98 -14.69
N LYS A 258 18.16 -4.61 -14.39
CA LYS A 258 18.93 -5.05 -13.22
C LYS A 258 19.59 -3.81 -12.63
N PRO A 259 19.78 -3.69 -11.30
CA PRO A 259 20.60 -2.61 -10.76
C PRO A 259 21.95 -2.62 -11.48
N LEU A 260 22.31 -1.49 -12.09
CA LEU A 260 23.58 -1.36 -12.79
C LEU A 260 24.69 -1.61 -11.79
N SER A 261 25.54 -2.60 -12.06
CA SER A 261 26.73 -2.80 -11.24
C SER A 261 27.62 -1.56 -11.32
N ASN A 262 28.38 -1.28 -10.26
CA ASN A 262 29.36 -0.18 -10.28
C ASN A 262 30.35 -0.31 -11.45
N GLN A 263 30.66 -1.54 -11.88
CA GLN A 263 31.48 -1.80 -13.06
C GLN A 263 30.77 -1.33 -14.35
N THR A 264 29.49 -1.67 -14.53
CA THR A 264 28.67 -1.22 -15.66
C THR A 264 28.59 0.31 -15.71
N ILE A 265 28.35 0.95 -14.56
CA ILE A 265 28.32 2.42 -14.44
C ILE A 265 29.66 3.04 -14.84
N ASN A 266 30.78 2.45 -14.39
CA ASN A 266 32.12 2.96 -14.71
C ASN A 266 32.48 2.78 -16.20
N ILE A 267 32.06 1.67 -16.82
CA ILE A 267 32.22 1.42 -18.26
C ILE A 267 31.42 2.46 -19.06
N LEU A 268 30.15 2.68 -18.69
CA LEU A 268 29.32 3.70 -19.30
C LEU A 268 29.92 5.09 -19.13
N LYS A 269 30.31 5.49 -17.92
CA LYS A 269 30.96 6.78 -17.66
C LYS A 269 32.22 6.96 -18.52
N LYS A 270 33.08 5.94 -18.61
CA LYS A 270 34.31 6.00 -19.41
C LYS A 270 34.04 6.12 -20.91
N ASN A 271 33.07 5.38 -21.43
CA ASN A 271 32.77 5.34 -22.85
C ASN A 271 31.92 6.53 -23.32
N LEU A 272 30.99 7.00 -22.48
CA LEU A 272 30.13 8.16 -22.77
C LEU A 272 30.91 9.48 -22.62
N ARG A 273 31.84 9.61 -21.65
CA ARG A 273 32.72 10.79 -21.53
C ARG A 273 33.60 11.04 -22.75
N ARG A 274 33.89 10.00 -23.54
CA ARG A 274 34.69 10.11 -24.79
C ARG A 274 33.84 10.55 -25.99
N ASN A 275 32.54 10.76 -25.79
CA ASN A 275 31.62 11.20 -26.81
C ASN A 275 31.22 12.65 -26.52
N ASN A 276 31.95 13.59 -27.13
CA ASN A 276 31.86 15.04 -26.88
C ASN A 276 30.49 15.65 -27.19
N LYS A 277 29.61 14.89 -27.81
CA LYS A 277 28.27 15.30 -28.24
C LYS A 277 27.17 14.83 -27.27
N ILE A 278 27.52 14.00 -26.27
CA ILE A 278 26.60 13.64 -25.18
C ILE A 278 26.59 14.78 -24.19
N ILE A 279 25.43 15.43 -24.09
CA ILE A 279 25.24 16.59 -23.24
C ILE A 279 24.89 16.14 -21.80
N LYS A 280 24.09 15.07 -21.64
CA LYS A 280 23.66 14.58 -20.33
C LYS A 280 23.37 13.07 -20.33
N VAL A 281 23.60 12.43 -19.18
CA VAL A 281 23.26 11.03 -18.89
C VAL A 281 22.61 10.99 -17.51
N THR A 282 21.33 10.63 -17.44
CA THR A 282 20.61 10.46 -16.16
C THR A 282 20.35 8.98 -15.91
N PHE A 283 20.49 8.53 -14.67
CA PHE A 283 20.10 7.20 -14.22
C PHE A 283 19.01 7.35 -13.18
N ASP A 284 17.81 6.89 -13.49
CA ASP A 284 16.73 6.85 -12.51
C ASP A 284 16.49 5.40 -12.05
N LYS A 285 16.54 5.19 -10.73
CA LYS A 285 16.28 3.88 -10.10
C LYS A 285 14.79 3.68 -9.77
N ASP A 286 13.99 4.74 -9.85
CA ASP A 286 12.61 4.79 -9.37
C ASP A 286 11.63 5.42 -10.39
N ALA A 287 12.04 5.52 -11.66
CA ALA A 287 11.18 6.03 -12.72
C ALA A 287 10.02 5.08 -13.05
N ILE A 288 8.90 5.28 -12.38
CA ILE A 288 7.57 4.87 -12.83
C ILE A 288 7.25 5.72 -14.07
N ASP A 289 7.05 5.10 -15.24
CA ASP A 289 6.53 5.82 -16.41
C ASP A 289 5.09 6.31 -16.14
N PRO A 290 4.73 7.49 -16.67
CA PRO A 290 4.99 7.88 -18.05
C PRO A 290 6.07 8.95 -18.19
N ILE A 291 6.68 9.02 -19.36
CA ILE A 291 7.15 10.28 -19.93
C ILE A 291 5.88 10.92 -20.52
N PRO A 292 5.33 11.99 -19.91
CA PRO A 292 4.52 12.90 -20.70
C PRO A 292 4.93 14.36 -20.48
N GLU A 293 4.84 15.11 -21.57
CA GLU A 293 4.86 16.57 -21.66
C GLU A 293 6.14 17.31 -21.20
N ILE A 294 6.68 18.04 -22.17
CA ILE A 294 7.70 19.07 -22.00
C ILE A 294 7.13 20.14 -21.06
N GLY A 295 7.72 20.28 -19.87
CA GLY A 295 7.39 21.30 -18.85
C GLY A 295 6.57 20.69 -17.71
N ASN A 296 7.08 20.51 -16.48
CA ASN A 296 7.96 21.38 -15.73
C ASN A 296 8.91 20.56 -14.83
N GLU A 297 10.17 21.04 -14.77
CA GLU A 297 11.29 20.61 -13.90
C GLU A 297 12.10 19.37 -14.31
N LEU A 298 12.86 19.57 -15.38
CA LEU A 298 14.06 18.82 -15.74
C LEU A 298 15.16 19.81 -16.14
N ILE A 299 16.11 20.11 -15.27
CA ILE A 299 17.10 21.21 -15.44
C ILE A 299 18.38 20.86 -14.65
N PHE A 300 19.64 21.17 -14.96
CA PHE A 300 20.50 21.39 -16.14
C PHE A 300 21.94 21.30 -15.58
N LEU A 301 22.96 21.05 -16.40
CA LEU A 301 24.29 21.61 -16.13
C LEU A 301 24.97 22.00 -17.44
N ASN A 302 25.19 23.31 -17.62
CA ASN A 302 26.23 23.83 -18.50
C ASN A 302 26.64 25.26 -18.08
N ASN A 303 27.48 25.41 -17.05
CA ASN A 303 28.65 26.32 -17.01
C ASN A 303 29.40 26.23 -15.67
N LYS A 304 30.69 26.58 -15.68
CA LYS A 304 31.64 26.40 -14.55
C LYS A 304 31.36 27.31 -13.33
N SER A 305 30.59 28.39 -13.48
CA SER A 305 30.26 29.35 -12.41
C SER A 305 29.10 28.93 -11.49
N CYS A 306 28.35 27.88 -11.85
CA CYS A 306 27.25 27.34 -11.04
C CYS A 306 27.68 26.21 -10.09
N ILE A 307 28.95 25.79 -10.16
CA ILE A 307 29.51 24.68 -9.35
C ILE A 307 29.66 25.11 -7.88
N ASP A 308 30.14 26.32 -7.62
CA ASP A 308 30.45 26.77 -6.26
C ASP A 308 29.19 27.19 -5.47
N ALA A 309 28.16 27.73 -6.15
CA ALA A 309 26.87 28.07 -5.52
C ALA A 309 25.99 26.85 -5.19
N PHE A 310 26.31 25.68 -5.74
CA PHE A 310 25.54 24.45 -5.56
C PHE A 310 26.20 23.49 -4.55
N ILE A 311 27.52 23.57 -4.33
CA ILE A 311 28.18 22.84 -3.24
C ILE A 311 27.71 23.37 -1.87
N ASP A 312 27.41 24.67 -1.78
CA ASP A 312 26.99 25.32 -0.52
C ASP A 312 25.47 25.27 -0.25
N SER A 313 24.65 24.69 -1.14
CA SER A 313 23.18 24.61 -0.98
C SER A 313 22.62 23.20 -0.73
N ILE A 314 23.49 22.21 -0.57
CA ILE A 314 23.10 20.85 -0.21
C ILE A 314 23.10 20.75 1.32
N VAL A 315 21.90 20.85 1.92
CA VAL A 315 21.65 20.14 3.17
C VAL A 315 21.43 18.68 2.82
N ILE A 316 22.45 17.88 3.10
CA ILE A 316 22.35 16.44 3.21
C ILE A 316 21.56 16.18 4.51
N GLU A 317 20.50 15.39 4.46
CA GLU A 317 20.09 14.63 5.65
C GLU A 317 21.05 13.46 5.86
#